data_AF-A0A935ZDX7-F1
#
_entry.id   AF-A0A935ZDX7-F1
#
_cell.length_a   1.000
_cell.length_b   1.000
_cell.length_c   1.000
_cell.angle_alpha   90.00
_cell.angle_beta   90.00
_cell.angle_gamma   90.00
#
_symmetry.space_group_name_H-M   'P 1'
#
loop_
_entity.id
_entity.type
_entity.pdbx_description
1 polymer ?
#
loop_
_entity_poly.entity_id
_entity_poly.type
_entity_poly.pdbx_seq_one_letter_code
_entity_poly.pdbx_strand_id
1 'polypeptide(L)'
;MAVSRTGDWARARRLLTAAPQRLQAAIGTAVRQEAHALRNEIVQGLTRQAPGGEPLKPPSPLTIAARELEGFGGTKALIVRGDLRNSITVVVQGDEAFIGVSRSARSKDGASMVDLAKLHEFGGPPVIIPMTPKMRRFLFALLRQAGKEPTGGSGRGVIVVQVPARPFLRPAFDKFREGASRRFLDRIARELGLAP
;
A
#
# COMPACT_ATOMS: atom_id res chain seq x y z
N MET A 1 31.75 -52.54 23.68
CA MET A 1 30.47 -52.02 24.21
C MET A 1 29.48 -51.94 23.06
N ALA A 2 28.43 -52.78 23.07
CA ALA A 2 27.38 -52.74 22.05
C ALA A 2 26.37 -51.66 22.44
N VAL A 3 26.24 -50.62 21.61
CA VAL A 3 25.25 -49.55 21.81
C VAL A 3 23.88 -50.11 21.43
N SER A 4 22.99 -50.31 22.39
CA SER A 4 21.59 -50.64 22.11
C SER A 4 20.84 -49.36 21.74
N ARG A 5 20.19 -49.37 20.57
CA ARG A 5 19.38 -48.25 20.11
C ARG A 5 17.95 -48.46 20.62
N THR A 6 17.52 -47.69 21.61
CA THR A 6 16.15 -47.73 22.15
C THR A 6 15.23 -46.77 21.39
N GLY A 7 13.96 -47.16 21.17
CA GLY A 7 12.94 -46.33 20.50
C GLY A 7 12.53 -46.79 19.10
N ASP A 8 11.47 -46.19 18.57
CA ASP A 8 10.93 -46.46 17.23
C ASP A 8 11.72 -45.70 16.14
N TRP A 9 12.87 -46.27 15.77
CA TRP A 9 13.76 -45.71 14.75
C TRP A 9 13.13 -45.66 13.35
N ALA A 10 12.16 -46.52 13.06
CA ALA A 10 11.43 -46.50 11.80
C ALA A 10 10.51 -45.27 11.73
N ARG A 11 9.85 -44.91 12.83
CA ARG A 11 9.10 -43.65 12.95
C ARG A 11 10.02 -42.44 12.91
N ALA A 12 11.14 -42.45 13.65
CA ALA A 12 12.11 -41.36 13.62
C ALA A 12 12.64 -41.12 12.20
N ARG A 13 13.01 -42.19 11.48
CA ARG A 13 13.46 -42.09 10.09
C ARG A 13 12.37 -41.55 9.16
N ARG A 14 11.13 -42.03 9.28
CA ARG A 14 10.00 -41.51 8.47
C ARG A 14 9.76 -40.02 8.69
N LEU A 15 9.83 -39.57 9.95
CA LEU A 15 9.68 -38.16 10.30
C LEU A 15 10.84 -37.32 9.74
N LEU A 16 12.08 -37.77 9.92
CA LEU A 16 13.28 -37.05 9.47
C LEU A 16 13.40 -37.02 7.94
N THR A 17 13.02 -38.07 7.23
CA THR A 17 13.07 -38.11 5.76
C THR A 17 12.06 -37.12 5.15
N ALA A 18 10.86 -36.99 5.73
CA ALA A 18 9.84 -36.05 5.23
C ALA A 18 9.99 -34.62 5.79
N ALA A 19 10.80 -34.43 6.85
CA ALA A 19 10.91 -33.16 7.57
C ALA A 19 11.34 -31.98 6.68
N PRO A 20 12.34 -32.09 5.78
CA PRO A 20 12.76 -30.95 4.94
C PRO A 20 11.62 -30.45 4.03
N GLN A 21 10.90 -31.37 3.37
CA GLN A 21 9.80 -31.02 2.49
C GLN A 21 8.62 -30.41 3.26
N ARG A 22 8.29 -30.98 4.42
CA ARG A 22 7.22 -30.44 5.29
C ARG A 22 7.56 -29.06 5.83
N LEU A 23 8.82 -28.83 6.22
CA LEU A 23 9.30 -27.53 6.66
C LEU A 23 9.25 -26.50 5.53
N GLN A 24 9.71 -26.87 4.33
CA GLN A 24 9.65 -25.98 3.16
C GLN A 24 8.20 -25.61 2.80
N ALA A 25 7.28 -26.57 2.85
CA ALA A 25 5.86 -26.32 2.64
C ALA A 25 5.27 -25.40 3.72
N ALA A 26 5.61 -25.64 5.00
CA ALA A 26 5.18 -24.81 6.12
C ALA A 26 5.68 -23.36 5.99
N ILE A 27 6.96 -23.17 5.62
CA ILE A 27 7.55 -21.87 5.32
C ILE A 27 6.77 -21.19 4.18
N GLY A 28 6.57 -21.86 3.05
CA GLY A 28 5.85 -21.28 1.90
C GLY A 28 4.41 -20.88 2.24
N THR A 29 3.72 -21.67 3.07
CA THR A 29 2.39 -21.32 3.59
C THR A 29 2.43 -20.11 4.52
N ALA A 30 3.38 -20.09 5.47
CA ALA A 30 3.54 -18.98 6.39
C ALA A 30 3.88 -17.66 5.66
N VAL A 31 4.76 -17.70 4.65
CA VAL A 31 5.12 -16.56 3.81
C VAL A 31 3.90 -16.02 3.09
N ARG A 32 3.11 -16.90 2.45
CA ARG A 32 1.87 -16.50 1.77
C ARG A 32 0.88 -15.85 2.73
N GLN A 33 0.72 -16.40 3.94
CA GLN A 33 -0.16 -15.86 4.96
C GLN A 33 0.29 -14.47 5.42
N GLU A 34 1.57 -14.28 5.74
CA GLU A 34 2.11 -12.97 6.14
C GLU A 34 2.02 -11.94 4.99
N ALA A 35 2.28 -12.36 3.74
CA ALA A 35 2.18 -11.48 2.58
C ALA A 35 0.74 -10.96 2.36
N HIS A 36 -0.26 -11.84 2.46
CA HIS A 36 -1.66 -11.42 2.40
C HIS A 36 -2.07 -10.58 3.61
N ALA A 37 -1.56 -10.87 4.81
CA ALA A 37 -1.82 -10.07 6.00
C ALA A 37 -1.28 -8.64 5.84
N LEU A 38 -0.04 -8.47 5.36
CA LEU A 38 0.53 -7.15 5.07
C LEU A 38 -0.28 -6.41 3.99
N ARG A 39 -0.65 -7.08 2.89
CA ARG A 39 -1.51 -6.47 1.87
C ARG A 39 -2.81 -5.95 2.48
N ASN A 40 -3.43 -6.75 3.33
CA ASN A 40 -4.69 -6.37 3.99
C ASN A 40 -4.50 -5.17 4.90
N GLU A 41 -3.40 -5.10 5.67
CA GLU A 41 -3.08 -3.93 6.49
C GLU A 41 -2.90 -2.66 5.64
N ILE A 42 -2.19 -2.74 4.51
CA ILE A 42 -2.02 -1.59 3.61
C ILE A 42 -3.40 -1.13 3.06
N VAL A 43 -4.22 -2.07 2.58
CA VAL A 43 -5.54 -1.77 2.01
C VAL A 43 -6.51 -1.20 3.06
N GLN A 44 -6.50 -1.75 4.27
CA GLN A 44 -7.29 -1.25 5.40
C GLN A 44 -6.79 0.13 5.84
N GLY A 45 -5.48 0.32 5.92
CA GLY A 45 -4.83 1.59 6.22
C GLY A 45 -5.24 2.70 5.26
N LEU A 46 -5.22 2.44 3.95
CA LEU A 46 -5.74 3.36 2.94
C LEU A 46 -7.23 3.66 3.16
N THR A 47 -8.04 2.65 3.45
CA THR A 47 -9.48 2.80 3.67
C THR A 47 -9.80 3.65 4.92
N ARG A 48 -9.02 3.47 5.98
CA ARG A 48 -9.05 4.24 7.25
C ARG A 48 -8.39 5.62 7.14
N GLN A 49 -7.66 5.88 6.05
CA GLN A 49 -6.84 7.09 5.86
C GLN A 49 -5.67 7.22 6.85
N ALA A 50 -5.22 6.09 7.41
CA ALA A 50 -4.09 6.03 8.33
C ALA A 50 -3.28 4.72 8.18
N PRO A 51 -2.54 4.50 7.07
CA PRO A 51 -1.65 3.36 6.92
C PRO A 51 -0.60 3.30 8.04
N GLY A 52 -0.45 2.14 8.67
CA GLY A 52 0.45 2.00 9.83
C GLY A 52 0.05 2.82 11.06
N GLY A 53 -1.15 3.42 11.06
CA GLY A 53 -1.58 4.37 12.09
C GLY A 53 -1.21 5.82 11.81
N GLU A 54 -0.51 6.12 10.72
CA GLU A 54 -0.10 7.48 10.36
C GLU A 54 -1.14 8.14 9.43
N PRO A 55 -1.80 9.24 9.86
CA PRO A 55 -2.82 9.91 9.05
C PRO A 55 -2.28 10.44 7.73
N LEU A 56 -2.99 10.15 6.64
CA LEU A 56 -2.66 10.70 5.32
C LEU A 56 -2.96 12.20 5.28
N LYS A 57 -2.08 12.96 4.60
CA LYS A 57 -2.34 14.37 4.34
C LYS A 57 -3.63 14.53 3.52
N PRO A 58 -4.61 15.32 3.99
CA PRO A 58 -5.89 15.46 3.31
C PRO A 58 -5.74 16.11 1.93
N PRO A 59 -6.74 15.95 1.03
CA PRO A 59 -6.83 16.76 -0.17
C PRO A 59 -6.90 18.25 0.17
N SER A 60 -6.42 19.10 -0.72
CA SER A 60 -6.56 20.54 -0.53
C SER A 60 -8.04 20.95 -0.64
N PRO A 61 -8.47 22.06 -0.01
CA PRO A 61 -9.84 22.56 -0.17
C PRO A 61 -10.21 22.79 -1.64
N LEU A 62 -9.27 23.24 -2.47
CA LEU A 62 -9.46 23.41 -3.91
C LEU A 62 -9.65 22.08 -4.65
N THR A 63 -9.00 21.01 -4.19
CA THR A 63 -9.20 19.65 -4.74
C THR A 63 -10.59 19.14 -4.40
N ILE A 64 -11.10 19.43 -3.20
CA ILE A 64 -12.45 19.05 -2.78
C ILE A 64 -13.48 19.84 -3.59
N ALA A 65 -13.32 21.17 -3.70
CA ALA A 65 -14.18 22.01 -4.53
C ALA A 65 -14.20 21.55 -6.00
N ALA A 66 -13.05 21.16 -6.56
CA ALA A 66 -12.99 20.61 -7.92
C ALA A 66 -13.79 19.31 -8.06
N ARG A 67 -13.70 18.40 -7.09
CA ARG A 67 -14.48 17.17 -7.07
C ARG A 67 -15.99 17.44 -7.01
N GLU A 68 -16.41 18.39 -6.17
CA GLU A 68 -17.82 18.78 -6.05
C GLU A 68 -18.36 19.34 -7.37
N LEU A 69 -17.58 20.20 -8.06
CA LEU A 69 -17.96 20.72 -9.38
C LEU A 69 -18.05 19.62 -10.45
N GLU A 70 -17.26 18.56 -10.32
CA GLU A 70 -17.33 17.36 -11.18
C GLU A 70 -18.45 16.39 -10.76
N GLY A 71 -19.26 16.73 -9.75
CA GLY A 71 -20.33 15.88 -9.23
C GLY A 71 -19.82 14.68 -8.42
N PHE A 72 -18.56 14.69 -8.00
CA PHE A 72 -17.95 13.61 -7.23
C PHE A 72 -17.94 13.95 -5.73
N GLY A 73 -18.68 13.17 -4.94
CA GLY A 73 -18.61 13.22 -3.48
C GLY A 73 -17.39 12.45 -2.94
N GLY A 74 -16.57 13.08 -2.09
CA GLY A 74 -15.53 12.37 -1.35
C GLY A 74 -14.36 13.22 -0.89
N THR A 75 -14.02 13.11 0.40
CA THR A 75 -12.94 13.88 1.05
C THR A 75 -11.67 13.05 1.26
N LYS A 76 -11.71 11.74 1.01
CA LYS A 76 -10.57 10.83 1.23
C LYS A 76 -9.45 11.07 0.21
N ALA A 77 -8.22 11.05 0.69
CA ALA A 77 -7.00 11.00 -0.09
C ALA A 77 -6.78 9.59 -0.68
N LEU A 78 -6.20 9.55 -1.88
CA LEU A 78 -5.85 8.32 -2.62
C LEU A 78 -7.04 7.37 -2.95
N ILE A 79 -8.26 7.76 -2.59
CA ILE A 79 -9.49 7.02 -2.85
C ILE A 79 -10.44 7.93 -3.62
N VAL A 80 -10.48 7.74 -4.94
CA VAL A 80 -11.52 8.28 -5.83
C VAL A 80 -12.28 7.11 -6.43
N ARG A 81 -11.64 6.35 -7.33
CA ARG A 81 -12.19 5.13 -7.95
C ARG A 81 -11.64 3.83 -7.32
N GLY A 82 -10.68 3.96 -6.41
CA GLY A 82 -10.03 2.82 -5.74
C GLY A 82 -8.94 2.11 -6.55
N ASP A 83 -8.60 2.60 -7.75
CA ASP A 83 -7.64 1.96 -8.66
C ASP A 83 -6.28 1.69 -7.97
N LEU A 84 -5.70 2.69 -7.30
CA LEU A 84 -4.44 2.55 -6.60
C LEU A 84 -4.52 1.49 -5.48
N ARG A 85 -5.59 1.53 -4.66
CA ARG A 85 -5.83 0.53 -3.60
C ARG A 85 -5.93 -0.89 -4.19
N ASN A 86 -6.66 -1.03 -5.30
CA ASN A 86 -6.89 -2.33 -5.93
C ASN A 86 -5.66 -2.85 -6.67
N SER A 87 -4.73 -1.97 -7.07
CA SER A 87 -3.47 -2.32 -7.73
C SER A 87 -2.41 -2.94 -6.79
N ILE A 88 -2.65 -2.95 -5.48
CA ILE A 88 -1.76 -3.59 -4.51
C ILE A 88 -1.91 -5.10 -4.64
N THR A 89 -0.83 -5.75 -4.99
CA THR A 89 -0.74 -7.19 -5.30
C THR A 89 0.25 -7.90 -4.38
N VAL A 90 0.07 -9.21 -4.26
CA VAL A 90 0.98 -10.13 -3.59
C VAL A 90 1.51 -11.09 -4.63
N VAL A 91 2.83 -11.24 -4.71
CA VAL A 91 3.50 -12.23 -5.55
C VAL A 91 4.44 -13.02 -4.63
N VAL A 92 4.21 -14.32 -4.50
CA VAL A 92 5.03 -15.20 -3.64
C VAL A 92 5.90 -16.08 -4.53
N GLN A 93 7.20 -16.13 -4.25
CA GLN A 93 8.17 -16.96 -4.95
C GLN A 93 9.02 -17.69 -3.91
N GLY A 94 8.77 -18.99 -3.72
CA GLY A 94 9.46 -19.79 -2.71
C GLY A 94 9.21 -19.29 -1.30
N ASP A 95 10.29 -18.89 -0.62
CA ASP A 95 10.33 -18.32 0.72
C ASP A 95 10.30 -16.78 0.73
N GLU A 96 10.17 -16.15 -0.44
CA GLU A 96 10.08 -14.70 -0.57
C GLU A 96 8.69 -14.25 -1.05
N ALA A 97 8.30 -13.04 -0.67
CA ALA A 97 7.08 -12.41 -1.14
C ALA A 97 7.30 -10.94 -1.46
N PHE A 98 6.78 -10.54 -2.62
CA PHE A 98 6.62 -9.15 -3.01
C PHE A 98 5.19 -8.69 -2.68
N ILE A 99 5.08 -7.56 -1.98
CA ILE A 99 3.82 -6.89 -1.68
C ILE A 99 3.95 -5.45 -2.15
N GLY A 100 3.12 -5.05 -3.12
CA GLY A 100 3.18 -3.71 -3.70
C GLY A 100 2.45 -3.59 -5.01
N VAL A 101 2.75 -2.51 -5.74
CA VAL A 101 2.13 -2.21 -7.03
C VAL A 101 3.02 -2.70 -8.16
N SER A 102 2.47 -3.58 -9.01
CA SER A 102 3.20 -4.09 -10.18
C SER A 102 3.51 -2.99 -11.20
N ARG A 103 4.66 -3.08 -11.87
CA ARG A 103 5.02 -2.18 -12.99
C ARG A 103 4.06 -2.27 -14.17
N SER A 104 3.39 -3.42 -14.35
CA SER A 104 2.39 -3.63 -15.39
C SER A 104 1.00 -3.16 -15.00
N ALA A 105 0.77 -2.77 -13.74
CA ALA A 105 -0.55 -2.33 -13.30
C ALA A 105 -0.94 -0.99 -13.96
N ARG A 106 -2.18 -0.93 -14.44
CA ARG A 106 -2.76 0.23 -15.11
C ARG A 106 -4.11 0.60 -14.48
N SER A 107 -4.47 1.89 -14.47
CA SER A 107 -5.84 2.30 -14.15
C SER A 107 -6.78 1.94 -15.29
N LYS A 108 -8.08 2.11 -15.04
CA LYS A 108 -9.12 2.03 -16.08
C LYS A 108 -8.85 2.96 -17.27
N ASP A 109 -8.20 4.10 -17.01
CA ASP A 109 -7.87 5.11 -18.03
C ASP A 109 -6.45 4.90 -18.62
N GLY A 110 -5.78 3.79 -18.31
CA GLY A 110 -4.47 3.44 -18.87
C GLY A 110 -3.26 4.07 -18.16
N ALA A 111 -3.46 4.82 -17.07
CA ALA A 111 -2.35 5.43 -16.32
C ALA A 111 -1.52 4.38 -15.58
N SER A 112 -0.21 4.62 -15.44
CA SER A 112 0.71 3.74 -14.73
C SER A 112 0.49 3.80 -13.21
N MET A 113 0.06 2.69 -12.61
CA MET A 113 -0.19 2.63 -11.15
C MET A 113 1.09 2.68 -10.34
N VAL A 114 2.20 2.15 -10.86
CA VAL A 114 3.49 2.23 -10.16
C VAL A 114 3.99 3.68 -10.07
N ASP A 115 3.74 4.51 -11.09
CA ASP A 115 4.19 5.90 -11.08
C ASP A 115 3.30 6.75 -10.17
N LEU A 116 1.98 6.51 -10.15
CA LEU A 116 1.10 7.12 -9.16
C LEU A 116 1.44 6.69 -7.73
N ALA A 117 1.76 5.41 -7.52
CA ALA A 117 2.18 4.90 -6.23
C ALA A 117 3.46 5.60 -5.76
N LYS A 118 4.48 5.70 -6.62
CA LYS A 118 5.73 6.42 -6.31
C LYS A 118 5.49 7.91 -6.01
N LEU A 119 4.72 8.58 -6.87
CA LEU A 119 4.38 10.00 -6.69
C LEU A 119 3.71 10.25 -5.34
N HIS A 120 2.84 9.33 -4.90
CA HIS A 120 2.16 9.46 -3.62
C HIS A 120 2.98 8.95 -2.44
N GLU A 121 3.86 7.97 -2.61
CA GLU A 121 4.74 7.51 -1.54
C GLU A 121 5.78 8.59 -1.18
N PHE A 122 6.37 9.24 -2.19
CA PHE A 122 7.50 10.18 -2.01
C PHE A 122 7.14 11.65 -2.21
N GLY A 123 5.97 11.95 -2.78
CA GLY A 123 5.64 13.29 -3.23
C GLY A 123 6.26 13.61 -4.60
N GLY A 124 5.79 14.71 -5.19
CA GLY A 124 6.30 15.22 -6.46
C GLY A 124 7.07 16.53 -6.30
N PRO A 125 7.99 16.85 -7.22
CA PRO A 125 8.54 18.19 -7.31
C PRO A 125 7.44 19.21 -7.63
N PRO A 126 7.62 20.48 -7.27
CA PRO A 126 6.70 21.54 -7.68
C PRO A 126 6.70 21.67 -9.21
N VAL A 127 5.51 21.74 -9.80
CA VAL A 127 5.30 22.01 -11.22
C VAL A 127 4.81 23.43 -11.35
N ILE A 128 5.52 24.22 -12.16
CA ILE A 128 5.16 25.61 -12.47
C ILE A 128 4.38 25.61 -13.77
N ILE A 129 3.12 26.05 -13.71
CA ILE A 129 2.22 26.08 -14.84
C ILE A 129 1.92 27.54 -15.19
N PRO A 130 2.29 28.02 -16.40
CA PRO A 130 1.89 29.35 -16.84
C PRO A 130 0.37 29.40 -16.98
N MET A 131 -0.26 30.37 -16.32
CA MET A 131 -1.71 30.42 -16.23
C MET A 131 -2.32 31.04 -17.49
N THR A 132 -3.14 30.26 -18.19
CA THR A 132 -3.98 30.78 -19.27
C THR A 132 -5.19 31.54 -18.72
N PRO A 133 -5.83 32.44 -19.50
CA PRO A 133 -7.07 33.10 -19.08
C PRO A 133 -8.20 32.12 -18.73
N LYS A 134 -8.31 30.98 -19.43
CA LYS A 134 -9.28 29.93 -19.12
C LYS A 134 -9.01 29.29 -17.76
N MET A 135 -7.75 28.95 -17.47
CA MET A 135 -7.34 28.41 -16.17
C MET A 135 -7.60 29.40 -15.04
N ARG A 136 -7.35 30.70 -15.25
CA ARG A 136 -7.66 31.75 -14.26
C ARG A 136 -9.15 31.80 -13.92
N ARG A 137 -10.02 31.80 -14.92
CA ARG A 137 -11.47 31.79 -14.71
C ARG A 137 -11.92 30.55 -13.94
N PHE A 138 -11.36 29.38 -14.29
CA PHE A 138 -11.65 28.14 -13.58
C PHE A 138 -11.16 28.17 -12.12
N LEU A 139 -9.94 28.65 -11.88
CA LEU A 139 -9.40 28.83 -10.51
C LEU A 139 -10.27 29.78 -9.69
N PHE A 140 -10.79 30.85 -10.29
CA PHE A 140 -11.70 31.78 -9.60
C PHE A 140 -13.03 31.12 -9.26
N ALA A 141 -13.56 30.25 -10.12
CA ALA A 141 -14.74 29.44 -9.81
C ALA A 141 -14.45 28.49 -8.63
N LEU A 142 -13.30 27.81 -8.63
CA LEU A 142 -12.88 26.93 -7.53
C LEU A 142 -12.70 27.69 -6.20
N LEU A 143 -12.12 28.88 -6.24
CA LEU A 143 -11.94 29.71 -5.04
C LEU A 143 -13.29 30.11 -4.45
N ARG A 144 -14.24 30.55 -5.29
CA ARG A 144 -15.60 30.88 -4.83
C ARG A 144 -16.32 29.67 -4.25
N GLN A 145 -16.22 28.51 -4.92
CA GLN A 145 -16.76 27.24 -4.41
C GLN A 145 -16.16 26.88 -3.04
N ALA A 146 -14.87 27.15 -2.85
CA ALA A 146 -14.18 26.96 -1.57
C ALA A 146 -14.40 28.09 -0.56
N GLY A 147 -15.31 29.04 -0.80
CA GLY A 147 -15.64 30.15 0.09
C GLY A 147 -14.56 31.25 0.17
N LYS A 148 -13.68 31.35 -0.82
CA LYS A 148 -12.60 32.34 -0.87
C LYS A 148 -12.84 33.36 -1.98
N GLU A 149 -12.65 34.64 -1.66
CA GLU A 149 -12.69 35.68 -2.69
C GLU A 149 -11.43 35.64 -3.55
N PRO A 150 -11.55 35.55 -4.89
CA PRO A 150 -10.40 35.63 -5.77
C PRO A 150 -9.85 37.07 -5.82
N THR A 151 -8.59 37.24 -5.42
CA THR A 151 -7.88 38.51 -5.60
C THR A 151 -7.32 38.62 -7.02
N GLY A 152 -7.61 39.73 -7.69
CA GLY A 152 -7.25 39.96 -9.10
C GLY A 152 -5.90 40.62 -9.28
N GLY A 153 -5.15 40.17 -10.30
CA GLY A 153 -3.99 40.86 -10.86
C GLY A 153 -3.97 40.71 -12.39
N SER A 154 -3.61 41.78 -13.11
CA SER A 154 -3.62 41.81 -14.58
C SER A 154 -2.40 41.13 -15.23
N GLY A 155 -1.39 40.74 -14.45
CA GLY A 155 -0.13 40.18 -14.95
C GLY A 155 -0.19 38.73 -15.45
N ARG A 156 0.95 38.27 -16.00
CA ARG A 156 1.19 36.85 -16.30
C ARG A 156 1.32 36.08 -14.98
N GLY A 157 0.26 35.41 -14.58
CA GLY A 157 0.25 34.59 -13.37
C GLY A 157 0.81 33.19 -13.64
N VAL A 158 1.40 32.58 -12.61
CA VAL A 158 1.82 31.18 -12.61
C VAL A 158 1.10 30.45 -11.49
N ILE A 159 0.80 29.16 -11.71
CA ILE A 159 0.28 28.26 -10.67
C ILE A 159 1.41 27.31 -10.32
N VAL A 160 1.76 27.25 -9.05
CA VAL A 160 2.71 26.25 -8.53
C VAL A 160 1.90 25.13 -7.90
N VAL A 161 1.98 23.93 -8.45
CA VAL A 161 1.30 22.75 -7.94
C VAL A 161 2.33 21.76 -7.43
N GLN A 162 2.16 21.29 -6.20
CA GLN A 162 2.99 20.23 -5.64
C GLN A 162 2.10 19.11 -5.08
N VAL A 163 2.38 17.87 -5.50
CA VAL A 163 1.73 16.70 -4.93
C VAL A 163 2.47 16.34 -3.64
N PRO A 164 1.81 16.39 -2.47
CA PRO A 164 2.46 16.02 -1.23
C PRO A 164 2.67 14.50 -1.13
N ALA A 165 3.69 14.09 -0.39
CA ALA A 165 3.83 12.72 0.05
C ALA A 165 2.65 12.30 0.93
N ARG A 166 2.18 11.09 0.70
CA ARG A 166 1.10 10.37 1.37
C ARG A 166 1.52 8.90 1.46
N PRO A 167 2.58 8.61 2.25
CA PRO A 167 3.15 7.28 2.30
C PRO A 167 2.13 6.28 2.84
N PHE A 168 2.02 5.14 2.17
CA PHE A 168 1.03 4.11 2.50
C PHE A 168 1.62 2.70 2.51
N LEU A 169 2.74 2.48 1.82
CA LEU A 169 3.44 1.20 1.86
C LEU A 169 4.36 1.15 3.08
N ARG A 170 5.24 2.15 3.22
CA ARG A 170 6.29 2.12 4.24
C ARG A 170 5.77 2.18 5.68
N PRO A 171 4.85 3.09 6.07
CA PRO A 171 4.31 3.12 7.43
C PRO A 171 3.58 1.83 7.79
N ALA A 172 2.81 1.27 6.84
CA ALA A 172 2.11 0.01 7.04
C ALA A 172 3.09 -1.15 7.22
N PHE A 173 4.17 -1.21 6.45
CA PHE A 173 5.22 -2.22 6.60
C PHE A 173 5.97 -2.07 7.93
N ASP A 174 6.38 -0.85 8.29
CA ASP A 174 7.10 -0.56 9.52
C ASP A 174 6.29 -0.92 10.77
N LYS A 175 4.96 -0.74 10.71
CA LYS A 175 4.06 -1.22 11.76
C LYS A 175 3.89 -2.74 11.71
N PHE A 176 3.71 -3.31 10.53
CA PHE A 176 3.44 -4.75 10.37
C PHE A 176 4.62 -5.63 10.79
N ARG A 177 5.86 -5.19 10.54
CA ARG A 177 7.07 -5.94 10.92
C ARG A 177 7.22 -6.12 12.44
N GLU A 178 6.56 -5.29 13.24
CA GLU A 178 6.52 -5.45 14.70
C GLU A 178 5.93 -6.82 15.04
N GLY A 179 6.73 -7.69 15.68
CA GLY A 179 6.31 -9.05 16.03
C GLY A 179 6.20 -10.04 14.87
N ALA A 180 6.65 -9.68 13.65
CA ALA A 180 6.57 -10.55 12.49
C ALA A 180 7.31 -11.89 12.68
N SER A 181 8.52 -11.86 13.26
CA SER A 181 9.29 -13.09 13.54
C SER A 181 8.52 -14.06 14.41
N ARG A 182 7.89 -13.58 15.50
CA ARG A 182 7.09 -14.42 16.39
C ARG A 182 5.87 -15.00 15.66
N ARG A 183 5.09 -14.16 14.99
CA ARG A 183 3.91 -14.62 14.22
C ARG A 183 4.28 -15.63 13.15
N PHE A 184 5.39 -15.39 12.45
CA PHE A 184 5.87 -16.27 11.39
C PHE A 184 6.26 -17.64 11.93
N LEU A 185 7.05 -17.69 13.01
CA LEU A 185 7.40 -18.94 13.69
C LEU A 185 6.17 -19.66 14.23
N ASP A 186 5.21 -18.94 14.81
CA ASP A 186 3.95 -19.50 15.30
C ASP A 186 3.15 -20.15 14.15
N ARG A 187 3.12 -19.53 12.97
CA ARG A 187 2.48 -20.11 11.77
C ARG A 187 3.20 -21.39 11.32
N ILE A 188 4.52 -21.37 11.22
CA ILE A 188 5.31 -22.56 10.87
C ILE A 188 5.06 -23.69 11.88
N ALA A 189 5.08 -23.39 13.17
CA ALA A 189 4.83 -24.37 14.22
C ALA A 189 3.43 -25.00 14.10
N ARG A 190 2.40 -24.20 13.78
CA ARG A 190 1.04 -24.71 13.51
C ARG A 190 1.00 -25.63 12.30
N GLU A 191 1.60 -25.24 11.19
CA GLU A 191 1.66 -26.06 9.96
C GLU A 191 2.43 -27.38 10.17
N LEU A 192 3.43 -27.38 11.06
CA LEU A 192 4.18 -28.57 11.44
C LEU A 192 3.47 -29.44 12.50
N GLY A 193 2.39 -28.96 13.10
CA GLY A 193 1.70 -29.64 14.22
C GLY A 193 2.51 -29.62 15.52
N LEU A 194 3.35 -28.60 15.72
CA LEU A 194 4.20 -28.39 16.90
C LEU A 194 3.61 -27.35 17.87
N ALA A 195 2.65 -26.55 17.41
CA ALA A 195 1.89 -25.65 18.27
C ALA A 195 0.79 -26.43 19.02
N PRO A 196 0.47 -26.06 20.28
CA PRO A 196 -0.67 -26.61 21.00
C PRO A 196 -2.01 -26.27 20.33
#